data_AF-A0AAD7IRM2-F1
#
_entry.id   AF-A0AAD7IRM2-F1
#
_cell.length_a   1.000
_cell.length_b   1.000
_cell.length_c   1.000
_cell.angle_alpha   90.00
_cell.angle_beta   90.00
_cell.angle_gamma   90.00
#
_symmetry.space_group_name_H-M   'P 1'
#
loop_
_entity.id
_entity.type
_entity.pdbx_description
1 polymer ?
#
loop_
_entity_poly.entity_id
_entity_poly.type
_entity_poly.pdbx_seq_one_letter_code
_entity_poly.pdbx_strand_id
1 'polypeptide(L)'
;MPTVIAVRSMLSDLPPMSEPPPSLELLAAFRLHYQRYNQAINEVVTNPTDEVVLLRLSDDLAEYAALVEEHRLIFPAEELETLQTNLGLMLNDVEIVYQQAIDASHHGRPTVVERVHTGRPGRPRVVIDPNFLQFAHEHRSTTGIGRFLNVSRGVVQAALLRQGLVEPGMAPFEDPLSENAELPEAPLGLEDDILDPDYAVPQVLPADVADATPPRHPRLVTSLQLQTGNLTASCSDCVHISAAR
;
A
#
# COMPACT_ATOMS: atom_id res chain seq x y z
N MET A 1 10.51 -6.85 -66.85
CA MET A 1 10.80 -5.45 -67.19
C MET A 1 9.99 -4.57 -66.23
N PRO A 2 10.55 -4.10 -65.11
CA PRO A 2 9.81 -3.30 -64.14
C PRO A 2 9.82 -1.82 -64.53
N THR A 3 8.64 -1.22 -64.62
CA THR A 3 8.42 0.19 -64.91
C THR A 3 8.65 1.01 -63.64
N VAL A 4 9.78 1.72 -63.59
CA VAL A 4 10.09 2.69 -62.53
C VAL A 4 9.37 3.99 -62.87
N ILE A 5 8.25 4.26 -62.20
CA ILE A 5 7.54 5.53 -62.32
C ILE A 5 8.28 6.55 -61.45
N ALA A 6 9.04 7.42 -62.11
CA ALA A 6 9.72 8.54 -61.48
C ALA A 6 8.70 9.64 -61.11
N VAL A 7 8.12 9.56 -59.92
CA VAL A 7 7.36 10.66 -59.31
C VAL A 7 8.37 11.59 -58.61
N ARG A 8 9.09 12.38 -59.42
CA ARG A 8 10.04 13.38 -58.93
C ARG A 8 9.52 14.76 -59.33
N SER A 9 9.44 15.66 -58.35
CA SER A 9 9.56 17.12 -58.55
C SER A 9 8.29 17.93 -58.84
N MET A 10 7.27 17.85 -57.98
CA MET A 10 6.19 18.87 -57.90
C MET A 10 5.94 19.37 -56.46
N LEU A 11 6.76 18.97 -55.48
CA LEU A 11 6.54 19.26 -54.05
C LEU A 11 7.46 20.38 -53.53
N SER A 12 7.66 21.45 -54.31
CA SER A 12 8.54 22.58 -53.94
C SER A 12 7.83 23.94 -53.84
N ASP A 13 6.54 24.02 -54.19
CA ASP A 13 5.75 25.27 -54.17
C ASP A 13 4.65 25.24 -53.10
N LEU A 14 4.90 24.61 -51.95
CA LEU A 14 4.05 24.82 -50.79
C LEU A 14 4.41 26.17 -50.15
N PRO A 15 3.45 27.10 -49.97
CA PRO A 15 3.69 28.35 -49.29
C PRO A 15 4.27 28.08 -47.89
N PRO A 16 5.12 28.98 -47.35
CA PRO A 16 5.66 28.81 -46.01
C PRO A 16 4.49 28.66 -45.04
N MET A 17 4.36 27.46 -44.48
CA MET A 17 3.36 27.15 -43.46
C MET A 17 3.57 28.16 -42.34
N SER A 18 2.67 29.14 -42.24
CA SER A 18 2.68 30.10 -41.16
C SER A 18 2.66 29.31 -39.86
N GLU A 19 3.63 29.58 -38.98
CA GLU A 19 3.68 28.94 -37.66
C GLU A 19 2.32 29.07 -36.98
N PRO A 20 1.79 27.98 -36.41
CA PRO A 20 0.51 28.05 -35.72
C PRO A 20 0.61 29.07 -34.59
N PRO A 21 -0.48 29.83 -34.32
CA PRO A 21 -0.49 30.73 -33.17
C PRO A 21 -0.14 29.96 -31.89
N PRO A 22 0.64 30.57 -30.96
CA PRO A 22 1.18 29.88 -29.79
C PRO A 22 0.11 29.28 -28.86
N SER A 23 -1.13 29.80 -28.92
CA SER A 23 -2.28 29.25 -28.20
C SER A 23 -2.71 27.86 -28.71
N LEU A 24 -2.53 27.56 -30.00
CA LEU A 24 -2.87 26.25 -30.56
C LEU A 24 -1.88 25.17 -30.14
N GLU A 25 -0.59 25.51 -30.06
CA GLU A 25 0.43 24.59 -29.57
C GLU A 25 0.18 24.22 -28.10
N LEU A 26 -0.14 25.23 -27.27
CA LEU A 26 -0.48 25.02 -25.87
C LEU A 26 -1.74 24.16 -25.72
N LEU A 27 -2.79 24.44 -26.49
CA LEU A 27 -4.02 23.64 -26.48
C LEU A 27 -3.75 22.17 -26.90
N ALA A 28 -2.91 21.95 -27.90
CA ALA A 28 -2.49 20.61 -28.31
C ALA A 28 -1.72 19.89 -27.19
N ALA A 29 -0.86 20.61 -26.46
CA ALA A 29 -0.15 20.06 -25.30
C ALA A 29 -1.09 19.64 -24.16
N PHE A 30 -2.09 20.47 -23.82
CA PHE A 30 -3.12 20.12 -22.84
C PHE A 30 -3.89 18.85 -23.25
N ARG A 31 -4.35 18.78 -24.50
CA ARG A 31 -5.05 17.59 -25.02
C ARG A 31 -4.19 16.33 -24.95
N LEU A 32 -2.92 16.43 -25.29
CA LEU A 32 -1.98 15.32 -25.18
C LEU A 32 -1.81 14.88 -23.71
N HIS A 33 -1.74 15.83 -22.78
CA HIS A 33 -1.60 15.53 -21.36
C HIS A 33 -2.85 14.85 -20.79
N TYR A 34 -4.03 15.36 -21.14
CA TYR A 34 -5.31 14.74 -20.81
C TYR A 34 -5.43 13.29 -21.34
N GLN A 35 -4.95 13.02 -22.55
CA GLN A 35 -4.93 11.66 -23.10
C GLN A 35 -4.00 10.72 -22.30
N ARG A 36 -2.87 11.22 -21.81
CA ARG A 36 -1.96 10.43 -20.95
C ARG A 36 -2.63 10.08 -19.62
N TYR A 37 -3.33 11.02 -18.99
CA TYR A 37 -4.08 10.74 -17.77
C TYR A 37 -5.22 9.73 -17.99
N ASN A 38 -5.99 9.87 -19.07
CA ASN A 38 -6.97 8.85 -19.46
C ASN A 38 -6.33 7.46 -19.55
N GLN A 39 -5.19 7.36 -20.21
CA GLN A 39 -4.50 6.09 -20.37
C GLN A 39 -4.03 5.53 -19.03
N ALA A 40 -3.41 6.37 -18.19
CA ALA A 40 -2.92 5.98 -16.86
C ALA A 40 -4.07 5.52 -15.94
N ILE A 41 -5.19 6.23 -15.92
CA ILE A 41 -6.37 5.84 -15.13
C ILE A 41 -6.95 4.53 -15.64
N ASN A 42 -7.12 4.36 -16.96
CA ASN A 42 -7.60 3.10 -17.52
C ASN A 42 -6.69 1.92 -17.17
N GLU A 43 -5.36 2.13 -17.18
CA GLU A 43 -4.38 1.13 -16.79
C GLU A 43 -4.53 0.74 -15.31
N VAL A 44 -4.64 1.74 -14.42
CA VAL A 44 -4.82 1.57 -12.99
C VAL A 44 -6.14 0.87 -12.63
N VAL A 45 -7.24 1.24 -13.30
CA VAL A 45 -8.56 0.63 -13.09
C VAL A 45 -8.55 -0.83 -13.54
N THR A 46 -7.84 -1.14 -14.63
CA THR A 46 -7.72 -2.51 -15.15
C THR A 46 -6.76 -3.36 -14.30
N ASN A 47 -5.68 -2.75 -13.82
CA ASN A 47 -4.61 -3.41 -13.06
C ASN A 47 -4.33 -2.58 -11.79
N PRO A 48 -5.04 -2.85 -10.67
CA PRO A 48 -4.87 -2.08 -9.45
C PRO A 48 -3.39 -2.09 -9.02
N THR A 49 -2.82 -0.89 -8.92
CA THR A 49 -1.41 -0.65 -8.61
C THR A 49 -1.25 -0.32 -7.12
N ASP A 50 -0.01 -0.10 -6.67
CA ASP A 50 0.32 0.34 -5.31
C ASP A 50 -0.44 1.64 -4.92
N GLU A 51 -0.87 1.71 -3.66
CA GLU A 51 -1.55 2.86 -3.04
C GLU A 51 -0.77 4.16 -3.22
N VAL A 52 0.58 4.09 -3.21
CA VAL A 52 1.45 5.25 -3.41
C VAL A 52 1.34 5.83 -4.83
N VAL A 53 1.17 4.97 -5.83
CA VAL A 53 1.03 5.41 -7.24
C VAL A 53 -0.32 6.10 -7.43
N LEU A 54 -1.38 5.53 -6.83
CA LEU A 54 -2.73 6.11 -6.85
C LEU A 54 -2.77 7.51 -6.22
N LEU A 55 -2.11 7.69 -5.07
CA LEU A 55 -2.05 8.97 -4.39
C LEU A 55 -1.35 10.04 -5.24
N ARG A 56 -0.22 9.69 -5.85
CA ARG A 56 0.51 10.61 -6.75
C ARG A 56 -0.31 10.96 -7.99
N LEU A 57 -0.99 9.98 -8.59
CA LEU A 57 -1.85 10.21 -9.75
C LEU A 57 -3.00 11.16 -9.40
N SER A 58 -3.58 11.05 -8.21
CA SER A 58 -4.60 11.98 -7.71
C SER A 58 -4.06 13.40 -7.55
N ASP A 59 -2.88 13.55 -6.95
CA ASP A 59 -2.22 14.86 -6.78
C ASP A 59 -1.91 15.50 -8.15
N ASP A 60 -1.36 14.72 -9.09
CA ASP A 60 -1.03 15.18 -10.44
C ASP A 60 -2.28 15.61 -11.22
N LEU A 61 -3.40 14.89 -11.08
CA LEU A 61 -4.69 15.26 -11.69
C LEU A 61 -5.27 16.54 -11.10
N ALA A 62 -5.16 16.73 -9.78
CA ALA A 62 -5.61 17.94 -9.11
C ALA A 62 -4.78 19.16 -9.53
N GLU A 63 -3.46 19.01 -9.64
CA GLU A 63 -2.56 20.04 -10.19
C GLU A 63 -2.92 20.36 -11.65
N TYR A 64 -3.14 19.33 -12.47
CA TYR A 64 -3.54 19.52 -13.86
C TYR A 64 -4.89 20.25 -13.99
N ALA A 65 -5.87 19.93 -13.14
CA ALA A 65 -7.16 20.63 -13.10
C ALA A 65 -6.99 22.12 -12.75
N ALA A 66 -6.09 22.45 -11.82
CA ALA A 66 -5.75 23.85 -11.50
C ALA A 66 -5.10 24.57 -12.69
N LEU A 67 -4.20 23.91 -13.41
CA LEU A 67 -3.56 24.46 -14.62
C LEU A 67 -4.58 24.72 -15.75
N VAL A 68 -5.56 23.83 -15.92
CA VAL A 68 -6.65 24.01 -16.90
C VAL A 68 -7.49 25.24 -16.54
N GLU A 69 -7.83 25.46 -15.27
CA GLU A 69 -8.61 26.62 -14.84
C GLU A 69 -7.82 27.93 -15.01
N GLU A 70 -6.51 27.93 -14.71
CA GLU A 70 -5.63 29.07 -14.95
C GLU A 70 -5.63 29.47 -16.45
N HIS A 71 -5.65 28.48 -17.34
CA HIS A 71 -5.59 28.69 -18.79
C HIS A 71 -6.95 28.67 -19.49
N ARG A 72 -8.06 28.79 -18.77
CA ARG A 72 -9.43 28.64 -19.32
C ARG A 72 -9.74 29.44 -20.61
N LEU A 73 -9.05 30.56 -20.83
CA LEU A 73 -9.25 31.42 -22.01
C LEU A 73 -8.73 30.82 -23.33
N ILE A 74 -7.86 29.81 -23.29
CA ILE A 74 -7.39 29.14 -24.52
C ILE A 74 -8.37 28.08 -25.03
N PHE A 75 -9.31 27.66 -24.18
CA PHE A 75 -10.26 26.60 -24.49
C PHE A 75 -11.57 27.17 -25.05
N PRO A 76 -12.19 26.52 -26.04
CA PRO A 76 -13.60 26.71 -26.33
C PRO A 76 -14.45 26.42 -25.08
N ALA A 77 -15.49 27.22 -24.83
CA ALA A 77 -16.32 27.09 -23.63
C ALA A 77 -16.92 25.68 -23.47
N GLU A 78 -17.37 25.07 -24.57
CA GLU A 78 -17.93 23.71 -24.60
C GLU A 78 -16.87 22.64 -24.25
N GLU A 79 -15.64 22.81 -24.73
CA GLU A 79 -14.53 21.88 -24.46
C GLU A 79 -14.08 21.98 -23.00
N LEU A 80 -14.04 23.20 -22.44
CA LEU A 80 -13.68 23.44 -21.05
C LEU A 80 -14.66 22.76 -20.09
N GLU A 81 -15.96 22.91 -20.30
CA GLU A 81 -17.00 22.29 -19.47
C GLU A 81 -16.89 20.75 -19.50
N THR A 82 -16.70 20.20 -20.70
CA THR A 82 -16.48 18.76 -20.88
C THR A 82 -15.22 18.29 -20.17
N LEU A 83 -14.12 19.03 -20.29
CA LEU A 83 -12.84 18.70 -19.67
C LEU A 83 -12.93 18.74 -18.15
N GLN A 84 -13.54 19.77 -17.56
CA GLN A 84 -13.76 19.89 -16.12
C GLN A 84 -14.62 18.74 -15.58
N THR A 85 -15.70 18.40 -16.28
CA THR A 85 -16.58 17.29 -15.91
C THR A 85 -15.80 15.97 -15.92
N ASN A 86 -15.04 15.70 -16.99
CA ASN A 86 -14.26 14.48 -17.11
C ASN A 86 -13.14 14.39 -16.06
N LEU A 87 -12.45 15.50 -15.76
CA LEU A 87 -11.44 15.53 -14.70
C LEU A 87 -12.05 15.23 -13.32
N GLY A 88 -13.25 15.75 -13.04
CA GLY A 88 -13.98 15.42 -11.81
C GLY A 88 -14.31 13.93 -11.70
N LEU A 89 -14.76 13.32 -12.81
CA LEU A 89 -15.03 11.87 -12.87
C LEU A 89 -13.75 11.06 -12.66
N MET A 90 -12.65 11.44 -13.31
CA MET A 90 -11.34 10.80 -13.17
C MET A 90 -10.82 10.81 -11.73
N LEU A 91 -10.91 11.94 -11.05
CA LEU A 91 -10.50 12.06 -9.65
C LEU A 91 -11.32 11.13 -8.76
N ASN A 92 -12.64 11.10 -8.96
CA ASN A 92 -13.53 10.21 -8.22
C ASN A 92 -13.23 8.72 -8.51
N ASP A 93 -12.91 8.36 -9.76
CA ASP A 93 -12.51 6.99 -10.12
C ASP A 93 -11.21 6.58 -9.41
N VAL A 94 -10.21 7.46 -9.37
CA VAL A 94 -8.95 7.22 -8.65
C VAL A 94 -9.19 7.07 -7.15
N GLU A 95 -10.06 7.90 -6.55
CA GLU A 95 -10.42 7.80 -5.13
C GLU A 95 -11.10 6.47 -4.79
N ILE A 96 -12.04 6.01 -5.64
CA ILE A 96 -12.70 4.72 -5.48
C ILE A 96 -11.68 3.57 -5.55
N VAL A 97 -10.78 3.57 -6.54
CA VAL A 97 -9.75 2.53 -6.68
C VAL A 97 -8.78 2.57 -5.50
N TYR A 98 -8.42 3.76 -5.02
CA TYR A 98 -7.58 3.92 -3.83
C TYR A 98 -8.22 3.32 -2.58
N GLN A 99 -9.50 3.62 -2.33
CA GLN A 99 -10.21 3.04 -1.20
C GLN A 99 -10.30 1.51 -1.33
N GLN A 100 -10.53 0.98 -2.53
CA GLN A 100 -10.52 -0.46 -2.78
C GLN A 100 -9.14 -1.09 -2.53
N ALA A 101 -8.05 -0.40 -2.91
CA ALA A 101 -6.68 -0.86 -2.66
C ALA A 101 -6.38 -0.89 -1.15
N ILE A 102 -6.75 0.18 -0.43
CA ILE A 102 -6.66 0.22 1.04
C ILE A 102 -7.48 -0.91 1.65
N ASP A 103 -8.74 -1.07 1.26
CA ASP A 103 -9.61 -2.09 1.82
C ASP A 103 -9.07 -3.49 1.54
N ALA A 104 -8.55 -3.73 0.34
CA ALA A 104 -7.88 -4.99 -0.02
C ALA A 104 -6.61 -5.23 0.82
N SER A 105 -5.81 -4.19 1.05
CA SER A 105 -4.63 -4.21 1.93
C SER A 105 -5.02 -4.49 3.39
N HIS A 106 -6.19 -3.99 3.82
CA HIS A 106 -6.73 -4.20 5.16
C HIS A 106 -7.48 -5.53 5.32
N HIS A 107 -7.93 -6.14 4.22
CA HIS A 107 -8.65 -7.44 4.21
C HIS A 107 -7.76 -8.65 4.48
N GLY A 108 -6.48 -8.46 4.69
CA GLY A 108 -5.64 -9.49 5.25
C GLY A 108 -4.46 -8.90 5.98
N ARG A 109 -4.61 -8.60 7.28
CA ARG A 109 -3.57 -9.16 8.14
C ARG A 109 -3.71 -10.66 7.92
N PRO A 110 -2.78 -11.35 7.22
CA PRO A 110 -2.84 -12.81 7.20
C PRO A 110 -3.01 -13.22 8.65
N THR A 111 -4.02 -14.02 8.96
CA THR A 111 -4.32 -14.39 10.34
C THR A 111 -3.11 -15.18 10.84
N VAL A 112 -2.12 -14.46 11.38
CA VAL A 112 -0.84 -15.05 11.73
C VAL A 112 -1.05 -16.04 12.86
N VAL A 113 -2.07 -15.81 13.68
CA VAL A 113 -2.44 -16.63 14.82
C VAL A 113 -3.93 -16.93 14.79
N GLU A 114 -4.28 -18.19 14.54
CA GLU A 114 -5.64 -18.68 14.62
C GLU A 114 -5.83 -19.52 15.89
N ARG A 115 -6.96 -19.35 16.57
CA ARG A 115 -7.37 -20.19 17.71
C ARG A 115 -8.39 -21.21 17.25
N VAL A 116 -7.93 -22.40 16.89
CA VAL A 116 -8.77 -23.48 16.38
C VAL A 116 -9.37 -24.29 17.53
N HIS A 117 -10.69 -24.42 17.54
CA HIS A 117 -11.42 -25.27 18.49
C HIS A 117 -11.50 -26.68 17.93
N THR A 118 -11.00 -27.68 18.66
CA THR A 118 -10.91 -29.08 18.20
C THR A 118 -12.20 -29.88 18.45
N GLY A 119 -13.29 -29.24 18.88
CA GLY A 119 -14.56 -29.89 19.24
C GLY A 119 -14.52 -30.75 20.51
N ARG A 120 -13.35 -30.92 21.14
CA ARG A 120 -13.19 -31.61 22.43
C ARG A 120 -13.21 -30.60 23.58
N PRO A 121 -13.74 -30.95 24.77
CA PRO A 121 -13.61 -30.10 25.95
C PRO A 121 -12.12 -29.86 26.25
N GLY A 122 -11.69 -28.60 26.22
CA GLY A 122 -10.29 -28.22 26.42
C GLY A 122 -9.98 -26.80 25.92
N ARG A 123 -8.74 -26.35 26.21
CA ARG A 123 -8.24 -25.05 25.75
C ARG A 123 -8.08 -25.04 24.22
N PRO A 124 -8.53 -24.00 23.49
CA PRO A 124 -8.34 -23.89 22.04
C PRO A 124 -6.88 -23.99 21.64
N ARG A 125 -6.60 -24.67 20.53
CA ARG A 125 -5.24 -24.82 20.01
C ARG A 125 -4.86 -23.56 19.24
N VAL A 126 -3.67 -23.03 19.51
CA VAL A 126 -3.10 -21.93 18.73
C VAL A 126 -2.38 -22.53 17.52
N VAL A 127 -2.76 -22.09 16.33
CA VAL A 127 -2.11 -22.39 15.05
C VAL A 127 -1.48 -21.10 14.55
N ILE A 128 -0.21 -21.17 14.17
CA ILE A 128 0.55 -20.03 13.64
C ILE A 128 0.80 -20.32 12.16
N ASP A 129 0.64 -19.31 11.30
CA ASP A 129 0.93 -19.43 9.87
C ASP A 129 2.39 -19.89 9.65
N PRO A 130 2.63 -20.95 8.85
CA PRO A 130 3.96 -21.53 8.68
C PRO A 130 4.93 -20.60 7.95
N ASN A 131 4.47 -19.87 6.94
CA ASN A 131 5.34 -18.99 6.16
C ASN A 131 5.80 -17.80 7.01
N PHE A 132 4.89 -17.21 7.79
CA PHE A 132 5.23 -16.20 8.78
C PHE A 132 6.19 -16.75 9.84
N LEU A 133 5.94 -17.95 10.37
CA LEU A 133 6.76 -18.51 11.44
C LEU A 133 8.19 -18.80 10.97
N GLN A 134 8.36 -19.29 9.74
CA GLN A 134 9.66 -19.46 9.09
C GLN A 134 10.38 -18.12 8.95
N PHE A 135 9.74 -17.13 8.31
CA PHE A 135 10.31 -15.79 8.14
C PHE A 135 10.71 -15.15 9.47
N ALA A 136 9.83 -15.22 10.47
CA ALA A 136 10.05 -14.62 11.78
C ALA A 136 11.20 -15.30 12.54
N HIS A 137 11.37 -16.61 12.38
CA HIS A 137 12.45 -17.38 13.00
C HIS A 137 13.83 -17.00 12.45
N GLU A 138 13.94 -16.66 11.17
CA GLU A 138 15.18 -16.19 10.55
C GLU A 138 15.63 -14.82 11.10
N HIS A 139 14.69 -13.97 11.54
CA HIS A 139 14.96 -12.57 11.88
C HIS A 139 14.85 -12.27 13.37
N ARG A 140 14.18 -13.11 14.17
CA ARG A 140 13.89 -12.86 15.58
C ARG A 140 13.99 -14.12 16.42
N SER A 141 14.37 -13.94 17.69
CA SER A 141 14.36 -15.03 18.66
C SER A 141 12.93 -15.51 18.97
N THR A 142 12.79 -16.78 19.38
CA THR A 142 11.48 -17.36 19.75
C THR A 142 10.73 -16.57 20.82
N THR A 143 11.45 -15.96 21.77
CA THR A 143 10.89 -15.03 22.77
C THR A 143 10.35 -13.75 22.13
N GLY A 144 11.10 -13.17 21.18
CA GLY A 144 10.68 -11.98 20.44
C GLY A 144 9.43 -12.23 19.59
N ILE A 145 9.38 -13.38 18.91
CA ILE A 145 8.20 -13.84 18.16
C ILE A 145 6.99 -14.00 19.09
N GLY A 146 7.18 -14.64 20.25
CA GLY A 146 6.13 -14.83 21.24
C GLY A 146 5.55 -13.51 21.75
N ARG A 147 6.40 -12.52 22.06
CA ARG A 147 5.97 -11.18 22.46
C ARG A 147 5.18 -10.48 21.35
N PHE A 148 5.64 -10.56 20.10
CA PHE A 148 4.96 -9.94 18.95
C PHE A 148 3.57 -10.54 18.70
N LEU A 149 3.46 -11.87 18.77
CA LEU A 149 2.20 -12.60 18.56
C LEU A 149 1.31 -12.68 19.81
N ASN A 150 1.77 -12.15 20.95
CA ASN A 150 1.14 -12.30 22.26
C ASN A 150 0.85 -13.77 22.65
N VAL A 151 1.81 -14.65 22.41
CA VAL A 151 1.80 -16.06 22.79
C VAL A 151 3.05 -16.41 23.60
N SER A 152 2.98 -17.46 24.42
CA SER A 152 4.16 -17.88 25.19
C SER A 152 5.24 -18.46 24.27
N ARG A 153 6.51 -18.31 24.67
CA ARG A 153 7.67 -18.90 23.97
C ARG A 153 7.47 -20.40 23.68
N GLY A 154 6.91 -21.14 24.64
CA GLY A 154 6.66 -22.57 24.49
C GLY A 154 5.67 -22.91 23.37
N VAL A 155 4.66 -22.06 23.13
CA VAL A 155 3.72 -22.25 22.01
C VAL A 155 4.43 -22.05 20.67
N VAL A 156 5.31 -21.04 20.57
CA VAL A 156 6.12 -20.79 19.37
C VAL A 156 7.07 -21.96 19.11
N GLN A 157 7.79 -22.43 20.14
CA GLN A 157 8.70 -23.57 20.02
C GLN A 157 7.96 -24.85 19.60
N ALA A 158 6.82 -25.14 20.22
CA ALA A 158 6.00 -26.29 19.84
C ALA A 158 5.44 -26.17 18.41
N ALA A 159 5.22 -24.95 17.90
CA ALA A 159 4.82 -24.73 16.52
C ALA A 159 5.99 -24.95 15.55
N LEU A 160 7.19 -24.45 15.86
CA LEU A 160 8.42 -24.68 15.08
C LEU A 160 8.76 -26.17 14.95
N LEU A 161 8.73 -26.90 16.06
CA LEU A 161 8.95 -28.35 16.08
C LEU A 161 7.91 -29.10 15.24
N ARG A 162 6.63 -28.70 15.32
CA ARG A 162 5.53 -29.33 14.58
C ARG A 162 5.63 -29.11 13.07
N GLN A 163 6.17 -27.96 12.66
CA GLN A 163 6.38 -27.63 11.26
C GLN A 163 7.72 -28.17 10.72
N GLY A 164 8.56 -28.78 11.57
CA GLY A 164 9.88 -29.29 11.17
C GLY A 164 10.91 -28.20 10.87
N LEU A 165 10.69 -26.97 11.36
CA LEU A 165 11.61 -25.84 11.16
C LEU A 165 12.80 -25.87 12.14
N VAL A 166 12.65 -26.56 13.26
CA VAL A 166 13.69 -26.72 14.29
C VAL A 166 13.71 -28.20 14.70
N GLU A 167 14.91 -28.76 14.83
CA GLU A 167 15.08 -30.10 15.39
C GLU A 167 14.87 -30.06 16.92
N PRO A 168 14.22 -31.07 17.52
CA PRO A 168 14.14 -31.19 18.97
C PRO A 168 15.56 -31.14 19.55
N GLY A 169 15.88 -30.08 20.31
CA GLY A 169 17.16 -30.01 21.00
C GLY A 169 17.30 -31.21 21.94
N MET A 170 18.49 -31.83 21.96
CA MET A 170 18.79 -32.87 22.95
C MET A 170 18.55 -32.31 24.35
N ALA A 171 17.94 -33.10 25.23
CA ALA A 171 17.64 -32.62 26.56
C ALA A 171 18.99 -32.26 27.23
N PRO A 172 19.17 -31.02 27.72
CA PRO A 172 20.43 -30.57 28.30
C PRO A 172 20.82 -31.34 29.57
N PHE A 173 19.90 -32.18 30.06
CA PHE A 173 20.07 -33.10 31.18
C PHE A 173 19.81 -34.54 30.76
N GLU A 174 20.20 -34.95 29.54
CA GLU A 174 20.57 -36.35 29.36
C GLU A 174 21.79 -36.59 30.23
N ASP A 175 21.54 -36.86 31.52
CA ASP A 175 22.53 -37.31 32.48
C ASP A 175 23.31 -38.42 31.79
N PRO A 176 24.62 -38.26 31.53
CA PRO A 176 25.46 -39.35 31.08
C PRO A 176 25.72 -40.31 32.27
N LEU A 177 24.67 -40.71 32.99
CA LEU A 177 24.63 -41.90 33.82
C LEU A 177 24.51 -43.16 32.96
N SER A 178 24.98 -43.13 31.71
CA SER A 178 25.56 -44.32 31.12
C SER A 178 26.89 -44.56 31.84
N GLU A 179 26.80 -45.36 32.91
CA GLU A 179 27.89 -46.10 33.55
C GLU A 179 29.11 -46.26 32.62
N ASN A 180 30.30 -45.87 33.11
CA ASN A 180 31.65 -46.17 32.57
C ASN A 180 32.46 -45.05 31.88
N ALA A 181 32.29 -43.78 32.24
CA ALA A 181 33.30 -42.76 31.94
C ALA A 181 34.10 -42.40 33.22
N GLU A 182 35.25 -43.03 33.42
CA GLU A 182 36.27 -42.56 34.36
C GLU A 182 36.66 -41.12 33.97
N LEU A 183 36.28 -40.16 34.82
CA LEU A 183 36.60 -38.74 34.70
C LEU A 183 38.09 -38.51 35.05
N PRO A 184 38.92 -37.96 34.15
CA PRO A 184 40.18 -37.35 34.54
C PRO A 184 39.89 -36.02 35.24
N GLU A 185 40.41 -35.85 36.47
CA GLU A 185 40.28 -34.62 37.23
C GLU A 185 40.91 -33.43 36.48
N ALA A 186 40.07 -32.58 35.91
CA ALA A 186 40.49 -31.30 35.35
C ALA A 186 40.41 -30.21 36.44
N PRO A 187 41.45 -29.36 36.58
CA PRO A 187 41.51 -28.35 37.63
C PRO A 187 40.48 -27.24 37.39
N LEU A 188 39.73 -26.95 38.46
CA LEU A 188 38.80 -25.82 38.59
C LEU A 188 39.52 -24.51 38.24
N GLY A 189 39.17 -23.94 37.09
CA GLY A 189 39.72 -22.68 36.63
C GLY A 189 38.82 -22.02 35.61
N LEU A 190 38.03 -21.06 36.12
CA LEU A 190 37.64 -19.81 35.46
C LEU A 190 36.50 -19.85 34.43
N GLU A 191 35.43 -19.14 34.82
CA GLU A 191 34.74 -18.12 34.01
C GLU A 191 33.87 -18.60 32.84
N ASP A 192 32.66 -19.06 33.18
CA ASP A 192 31.55 -19.22 32.23
C ASP A 192 30.49 -18.12 32.42
N ASP A 193 30.96 -16.87 32.42
CA ASP A 193 30.14 -15.64 32.45
C ASP A 193 30.18 -14.98 31.06
N ILE A 194 29.88 -15.78 30.02
CA ILE A 194 30.12 -15.44 28.59
C ILE A 194 28.87 -14.94 27.85
N LEU A 195 27.69 -14.92 28.49
CA LEU A 195 26.41 -14.63 27.83
C LEU A 195 25.70 -13.34 28.24
N ASP A 196 26.27 -12.55 29.15
CA ASP A 196 25.87 -11.16 29.32
C ASP A 196 27.01 -10.26 28.80
N PRO A 197 27.03 -9.93 27.49
CA PRO A 197 27.86 -8.82 27.05
C PRO A 197 27.45 -7.59 27.86
N ASP A 198 28.36 -7.13 28.70
CA ASP A 198 28.28 -5.90 29.49
C ASP A 198 28.21 -4.71 28.51
N TYR A 199 27.03 -4.52 27.90
CA TYR A 199 26.75 -3.35 27.12
C TYR A 199 26.66 -2.20 28.11
N ALA A 200 27.74 -1.43 28.21
CA ALA A 200 27.75 -0.16 28.90
C ALA A 200 26.60 0.70 28.35
N VAL A 201 25.51 0.78 29.11
CA VAL A 201 24.39 1.66 28.82
C VAL A 201 24.97 3.07 28.81
N PRO A 202 24.96 3.79 27.67
CA PRO A 202 25.45 5.16 27.64
C PRO A 202 24.65 5.99 28.64
N GLN A 203 25.29 6.43 29.74
CA GLN A 203 24.63 7.24 30.77
C GLN A 203 24.30 8.67 30.30
N VAL A 204 24.65 9.00 29.06
CA VAL A 204 24.42 10.33 28.50
C VAL A 204 23.58 10.17 27.24
N LEU A 205 22.26 10.27 27.41
CA LEU A 205 21.39 10.68 26.31
C LEU A 205 21.83 12.08 25.87
N PRO A 206 22.14 12.31 24.58
CA PRO A 206 22.45 13.65 24.10
C PRO A 206 21.31 14.60 24.47
N ALA A 207 21.65 15.76 25.03
CA ALA A 207 20.70 16.74 25.57
C ALA A 207 19.68 17.23 24.53
N ASP A 208 19.97 17.03 23.24
CA ASP A 208 19.14 17.46 22.12
C ASP A 208 17.85 16.64 21.92
N VAL A 209 17.65 15.54 22.65
CA VAL A 209 16.43 14.70 22.51
C VAL A 209 15.32 15.10 23.48
N ALA A 210 15.62 15.88 24.54
CA ALA A 210 14.64 16.21 25.57
C ALA A 210 13.63 17.30 25.18
N ASP A 211 13.83 18.03 24.08
CA ASP A 211 13.00 19.19 23.72
C ASP A 211 12.37 19.14 22.32
N ALA A 212 12.29 17.95 21.72
CA ALA A 212 11.47 17.72 20.54
C ALA A 212 9.98 17.67 20.93
N THR A 213 9.47 18.77 21.50
CA THR A 213 8.04 19.04 21.50
C THR A 213 7.63 19.10 20.03
N PRO A 214 6.83 18.14 19.51
CA PRO A 214 6.45 18.17 18.11
C PRO A 214 5.79 19.53 17.83
N PRO A 215 6.20 20.24 16.76
CA PRO A 215 5.58 21.50 16.41
C PRO A 215 4.08 21.26 16.33
N ARG A 216 3.32 21.97 17.16
CA ARG A 216 1.86 22.00 17.07
C ARG A 216 1.55 22.64 15.72
N HIS A 217 1.44 21.81 14.69
CA HIS A 217 0.88 22.24 13.43
C HIS A 217 -0.49 22.87 13.75
N PRO A 218 -0.75 24.11 13.32
CA PRO A 218 -2.09 24.65 13.41
C PRO A 218 -3.00 23.66 12.70
N ARG A 219 -3.97 23.11 13.44
CA ARG A 219 -5.08 22.36 12.86
C ARG A 219 -5.65 23.25 11.75
N LEU A 220 -5.35 22.92 10.49
CA LEU A 220 -6.15 23.37 9.37
C LEU A 220 -7.50 22.69 9.58
N VAL A 221 -8.39 23.43 10.24
CA VAL A 221 -9.81 23.13 10.26
C VAL A 221 -10.27 23.41 8.85
N THR A 222 -10.08 22.46 7.95
CA THR A 222 -10.75 22.45 6.65
C THR A 222 -12.21 22.19 6.96
N SER A 223 -12.95 23.26 7.28
CA SER A 223 -14.40 23.25 7.29
C SER A 223 -14.86 23.02 5.85
N LEU A 224 -14.91 21.75 5.46
CA LEU A 224 -15.71 21.27 4.35
C LEU A 224 -17.17 21.51 4.74
N GLN A 225 -17.67 22.72 4.48
CA GLN A 225 -19.09 22.99 4.41
C GLN A 225 -19.62 22.22 3.20
N LEU A 226 -20.01 20.97 3.45
CA LEU A 226 -20.95 20.24 2.61
C LEU A 226 -22.22 21.08 2.51
N GLN A 227 -22.32 21.88 1.46
CA GLN A 227 -23.58 22.41 0.96
C GLN A 227 -24.38 21.20 0.44
N THR A 228 -25.08 20.54 1.36
CA THR A 228 -26.18 19.65 1.02
C THR A 228 -27.29 20.52 0.42
N GLY A 229 -27.22 20.72 -0.89
CA GLY A 229 -28.33 21.23 -1.67
C GLY A 229 -29.51 20.29 -1.49
N ASN A 230 -30.57 20.79 -0.84
CA ASN A 230 -31.87 20.16 -0.75
C ASN A 230 -32.42 19.92 -2.17
N LEU A 231 -32.22 18.72 -2.71
CA LEU A 231 -33.01 18.20 -3.82
C LEU A 231 -34.32 17.67 -3.24
N THR A 232 -35.32 18.55 -3.13
CA THR A 232 -36.71 18.14 -2.93
C THR A 232 -37.18 17.47 -4.22
N ALA A 233 -37.03 16.14 -4.28
CA ALA A 233 -37.66 15.31 -5.30
C ALA A 233 -39.19 15.38 -5.13
N SER A 234 -39.82 16.18 -5.98
CA SER A 234 -41.26 16.22 -6.20
C SER A 234 -41.70 14.88 -6.83
N CYS A 235 -42.00 13.89 -6.00
CA CYS A 235 -42.61 12.65 -6.42
C CYS A 235 -44.11 12.90 -6.66
N SER A 236 -44.45 13.37 -7.86
CA SER A 236 -45.81 13.33 -8.37
C SER A 236 -45.93 12.13 -9.32
N ASP A 237 -47.03 11.42 -9.18
CA ASP A 237 -47.59 10.47 -10.15
C ASP A 237 -47.22 8.98 -9.99
N CYS A 238 -47.68 8.39 -8.88
CA CYS A 238 -48.06 6.98 -8.88
C CYS A 238 -49.45 6.81 -9.52
N VAL A 239 -49.48 6.46 -10.81
CA VAL A 239 -50.69 5.98 -11.49
C VAL A 239 -51.04 4.58 -10.98
N HIS A 240 -52.14 4.49 -10.23
CA HIS A 240 -52.80 3.24 -9.90
C HIS A 240 -53.38 2.58 -11.17
N ILE A 241 -52.77 1.49 -11.63
CA ILE A 241 -53.46 0.54 -12.53
C ILE A 241 -54.10 -0.53 -11.66
N SER A 242 -55.41 -0.37 -11.45
CA SER A 242 -56.29 -1.32 -10.78
C SER A 242 -56.75 -2.37 -11.81
N ALA A 243 -56.29 -3.62 -11.66
CA ALA A 243 -56.84 -4.75 -12.41
C ALA A 243 -58.08 -5.28 -11.67
N ALA A 244 -59.25 -5.14 -12.28
CA ALA A 244 -60.49 -5.75 -11.83
C ALA A 244 -60.86 -6.91 -12.77
N ARG A 245 -61.04 -8.08 -12.13
CA ARG A 245 -61.85 -9.26 -12.49
C ARG A 245 -61.70 -9.89 -13.88
#